data_AF-A0AAV6B475-F1
#
_entry.id   AF-A0AAV6B475-F1
#
_cell.length_a   1.000
_cell.length_b   1.000
_cell.length_c   1.000
_cell.angle_alpha   90.00
_cell.angle_beta   90.00
_cell.angle_gamma   90.00
#
_symmetry.space_group_name_H-M   'P 1'
#
loop_
_entity.id
_entity.type
_entity.pdbx_description
1 polymer ?
#
loop_
_entity_poly.entity_id
_entity_poly.type
_entity_poly.pdbx_seq_one_letter_code
_entity_poly.pdbx_strand_id
1 'polypeptide(L)'
;MKRNALLSLFLALVIPAVVLQAQPSSGEFTYNFSGETHGVFDFSQSVTTNVNGVDETFTLELSPRGRLSGPFTAHIDDGTVVLDAVGRLGGRLISSPKTNGLVFTGRARLTGTANGRPLRGTQTFRASAGFDPLTGTATGRQTTTVCFTGRGCRTTSQDLTLDGGSDGSSTNGNWSLTLNTTNKGNAIIGTARATLANGRTVDFKIRGRSSPRDNTVQLTLLGTGNAVGVTLRLVTDSSLNLLSLRGKLFGQYIEFAALTAAAHP
;
A
#
# COMPACT_ATOMS: atom_id res chain seq x y z
N MET A 1 82.53 -23.63 40.26
CA MET A 1 81.06 -23.44 40.20
C MET A 1 80.74 -22.51 39.04
N LYS A 2 80.32 -23.03 37.88
CA LYS A 2 79.83 -22.24 36.74
C LYS A 2 78.44 -22.77 36.37
N ARG A 3 77.43 -21.90 36.50
CA ARG A 3 76.03 -22.14 36.16
C ARG A 3 75.85 -22.02 34.64
N ASN A 4 75.41 -23.09 33.99
CA ASN A 4 74.95 -23.05 32.60
C ASN A 4 73.52 -22.52 32.57
N ALA A 5 73.32 -21.36 31.96
CA ALA A 5 72.02 -20.76 31.74
C ALA A 5 71.35 -21.43 30.53
N LEU A 6 70.19 -22.04 30.77
CA LEU A 6 69.26 -22.49 29.72
C LEU A 6 68.65 -21.26 29.04
N LEU A 7 68.90 -21.12 27.74
CA LEU A 7 68.27 -20.13 26.87
C LEU A 7 66.94 -20.70 26.35
N SER A 8 65.82 -20.37 26.98
CA SER A 8 64.48 -20.70 26.48
C SER A 8 64.12 -19.76 25.33
N LEU A 9 64.12 -20.30 24.11
CA LEU A 9 63.65 -19.65 22.89
C LEU A 9 62.10 -19.66 22.86
N PHE A 10 61.46 -18.58 23.30
CA PHE A 10 60.02 -18.37 23.11
C PHE A 10 59.74 -18.05 21.63
N LEU A 11 59.28 -19.05 20.88
CA LEU A 11 58.79 -18.88 19.51
C LEU A 11 57.37 -18.29 19.59
N ALA A 12 57.25 -16.97 19.45
CA ALA A 12 55.95 -16.29 19.40
C ALA A 12 55.24 -16.60 18.08
N LEU A 13 54.25 -17.50 18.15
CA LEU A 13 53.35 -17.82 17.04
C LEU A 13 52.43 -16.61 16.79
N VAL A 14 52.77 -15.78 15.81
CA VAL A 14 51.89 -14.70 15.33
C VAL A 14 50.81 -15.33 14.45
N ILE A 15 49.68 -15.68 15.06
CA ILE A 15 48.47 -16.06 14.32
C ILE A 15 47.91 -14.76 13.72
N PRO A 16 47.87 -14.58 12.39
CA PRO A 16 47.18 -13.43 11.82
C PRO A 16 45.71 -13.52 12.23
N ALA A 17 45.20 -12.48 12.88
CA ALA A 17 43.78 -12.37 13.20
C ALA A 17 43.00 -12.31 11.89
N VAL A 18 42.54 -13.46 11.40
CA VAL A 18 41.58 -13.53 10.31
C VAL A 18 40.29 -12.96 10.88
N VAL A 19 40.01 -11.68 10.58
CA VAL A 19 38.72 -11.08 10.86
C VAL A 19 37.72 -11.74 9.92
N LEU A 20 37.10 -12.83 10.38
CA LEU A 20 35.90 -13.38 9.79
C LEU A 20 34.81 -12.30 9.86
N GLN A 21 34.70 -11.48 8.82
CA GLN A 21 33.57 -10.59 8.68
C GLN A 21 32.34 -11.47 8.46
N ALA A 22 31.44 -11.48 9.44
CA ALA A 22 30.13 -12.12 9.29
C ALA A 22 29.46 -11.53 8.04
N GLN A 23 29.33 -12.35 7.01
CA GLN A 23 28.57 -11.96 5.82
C GLN A 23 27.08 -12.02 6.19
N PRO A 24 26.27 -11.05 5.75
CA PRO A 24 24.82 -11.15 5.92
C PRO A 24 24.30 -12.42 5.25
N SER A 25 23.13 -12.92 5.68
CA SER A 25 22.48 -14.04 5.02
C SER A 25 22.02 -13.66 3.60
N SER A 26 21.99 -14.64 2.69
CA SER A 26 21.47 -14.51 1.32
C SER A 26 20.47 -15.61 1.06
N GLY A 27 19.49 -15.37 0.19
CA GLY A 27 18.45 -16.34 -0.15
C GLY A 27 17.06 -15.73 -0.10
N GLU A 28 16.07 -16.60 0.09
CA GLU A 28 14.66 -16.20 0.18
C GLU A 28 14.22 -16.05 1.64
N PHE A 29 13.55 -14.93 1.95
CA PHE A 29 13.04 -14.61 3.27
C PHE A 29 11.61 -14.10 3.14
N THR A 30 10.68 -14.65 3.92
CA THR A 30 9.27 -14.22 3.88
C THR A 30 8.84 -13.71 5.25
N TYR A 31 8.27 -12.51 5.28
CA TYR A 31 7.64 -11.92 6.45
C TYR A 31 6.13 -11.87 6.24
N ASN A 32 5.37 -12.27 7.24
CA ASN A 32 3.91 -12.23 7.23
C ASN A 32 3.42 -11.17 8.22
N PHE A 33 2.48 -10.34 7.78
CA PHE A 33 1.90 -9.27 8.58
C PHE A 33 0.41 -9.53 8.74
N SER A 34 -0.07 -9.49 9.99
CA SER A 34 -1.50 -9.54 10.28
C SER A 34 -2.11 -8.15 10.12
N GLY A 35 -3.36 -8.10 9.64
CA GLY A 35 -4.01 -6.82 9.41
C GLY A 35 -4.53 -6.12 10.66
N GLU A 36 -4.62 -6.82 11.80
CA GLU A 36 -4.99 -6.23 13.09
C GLU A 36 -4.02 -5.14 13.57
N THR A 37 -2.77 -5.17 13.11
CA THR A 37 -1.73 -4.21 13.53
C THR A 37 -1.10 -3.49 12.34
N HIS A 38 -1.01 -4.15 11.19
CA HIS A 38 -0.28 -3.66 10.01
C HIS A 38 -1.06 -3.90 8.71
N GLY A 39 -2.37 -3.67 8.75
CA GLY A 39 -3.28 -3.90 7.63
C GLY A 39 -2.97 -3.09 6.38
N VAL A 40 -3.02 -3.78 5.23
CA VAL A 40 -3.00 -3.15 3.90
C VAL A 40 -4.19 -3.66 3.11
N PHE A 41 -5.12 -2.76 2.81
CA PHE A 41 -6.40 -3.11 2.19
C PHE A 41 -6.43 -2.72 0.71
N ASP A 42 -7.16 -3.49 -0.09
CA ASP A 42 -7.43 -3.15 -1.48
C ASP A 42 -8.84 -2.60 -1.63
N PHE A 43 -8.94 -1.33 -2.00
CA PHE A 43 -10.21 -0.65 -2.28
C PHE A 43 -10.65 -0.79 -3.75
N SER A 44 -10.00 -1.67 -4.51
CA SER A 44 -10.41 -1.97 -5.88
C SER A 44 -11.67 -2.83 -5.85
N GLN A 45 -12.76 -2.34 -6.42
CA GLN A 45 -14.05 -3.04 -6.42
C GLN A 45 -14.94 -2.53 -7.56
N SER A 46 -15.86 -3.38 -8.01
CA SER A 46 -16.95 -2.97 -8.90
C SER A 46 -18.28 -3.10 -8.17
N VAL A 47 -19.00 -1.99 -8.04
CA VAL A 47 -20.27 -1.93 -7.31
C VAL A 47 -21.36 -1.50 -8.28
N THR A 48 -22.48 -2.23 -8.26
CA THR A 48 -23.74 -1.80 -8.86
C THR A 48 -24.76 -1.63 -7.75
N THR A 49 -25.43 -0.50 -7.72
CA THR A 49 -26.42 -0.15 -6.69
C THR A 49 -27.62 0.53 -7.34
N ASN A 50 -28.78 0.38 -6.72
CA ASN A 50 -29.95 1.18 -7.06
C ASN A 50 -30.17 2.21 -5.96
N VAL A 51 -30.08 3.50 -6.31
CA VAL A 51 -30.27 4.61 -5.37
C VAL A 51 -31.45 5.45 -5.86
N ASN A 52 -32.57 5.37 -5.13
CA ASN A 52 -33.80 6.10 -5.46
C ASN A 52 -34.29 5.88 -6.91
N GLY A 53 -34.20 4.64 -7.42
CA GLY A 53 -34.61 4.32 -8.79
C GLY A 53 -33.57 4.65 -9.87
N VAL A 54 -32.36 5.06 -9.48
CA VAL A 54 -31.21 5.21 -10.40
C VAL A 54 -30.30 4.01 -10.24
N ASP A 55 -30.09 3.26 -11.31
CA ASP A 55 -29.09 2.21 -11.38
C ASP A 55 -27.72 2.85 -11.61
N GLU A 56 -26.83 2.78 -10.61
CA GLU A 56 -25.47 3.28 -10.69
C GLU A 56 -24.48 2.11 -10.69
N THR A 57 -23.53 2.14 -11.62
CA THR A 57 -22.39 1.22 -11.65
C THR A 57 -21.10 2.03 -11.62
N PHE A 58 -20.21 1.68 -10.70
CA PHE A 58 -18.87 2.22 -10.69
C PHE A 58 -17.84 1.15 -10.42
N THR A 59 -16.69 1.30 -11.06
CA THR A 59 -15.52 0.47 -10.80
C THR A 59 -14.42 1.37 -10.26
N LEU A 60 -13.82 0.95 -9.15
CA LEU A 60 -12.65 1.57 -8.56
C LEU A 60 -11.47 0.62 -8.74
N GLU A 61 -10.36 1.16 -9.23
CA GLU A 61 -9.07 0.50 -9.26
C GLU A 61 -8.11 1.32 -8.40
N LEU A 62 -7.62 0.71 -7.33
CA LEU A 62 -6.53 1.27 -6.52
C LEU A 62 -5.22 0.94 -7.21
N SER A 63 -4.31 1.89 -7.39
CA SER A 63 -2.95 1.65 -7.89
C SER A 63 -1.97 1.39 -6.74
N PRO A 64 -0.79 0.78 -6.98
CA PRO A 64 0.24 0.60 -5.96
C PRO A 64 0.70 1.90 -5.28
N ARG A 65 0.53 3.05 -5.94
CA ARG A 65 0.84 4.38 -5.40
C ARG A 65 -0.28 4.99 -4.55
N GLY A 66 -1.43 4.32 -4.42
CA GLY A 66 -2.56 4.84 -3.67
C GLY A 66 -3.54 5.71 -4.46
N ARG A 67 -3.42 5.79 -5.79
CA ARG A 67 -4.41 6.51 -6.62
C ARG A 67 -5.58 5.59 -6.94
N LEU A 68 -6.79 6.12 -6.87
CA LEU A 68 -8.03 5.44 -7.23
C LEU A 68 -8.51 5.97 -8.57
N SER A 69 -9.04 5.11 -9.43
CA SER A 69 -9.65 5.53 -10.69
C SER A 69 -10.57 4.48 -11.25
N GLY A 70 -11.53 4.89 -12.06
CA GLY A 70 -12.27 3.96 -12.91
C GLY A 70 -13.52 4.58 -13.54
N PRO A 71 -14.27 3.80 -14.33
CA PRO A 71 -15.50 4.25 -14.96
C PRO A 71 -16.64 4.46 -13.95
N PHE A 72 -17.58 5.31 -14.34
CA PHE A 72 -18.88 5.47 -13.71
C PHE A 72 -19.96 5.49 -14.79
N THR A 73 -21.03 4.74 -14.57
CA THR A 73 -22.25 4.82 -15.37
C THR A 73 -23.46 4.90 -14.46
N ALA A 74 -24.50 5.59 -14.91
CA ALA A 74 -25.80 5.54 -14.25
C ALA A 74 -26.93 5.56 -15.27
N HIS A 75 -28.06 4.98 -14.91
CA HIS A 75 -29.25 4.93 -15.73
C HIS A 75 -30.50 5.15 -14.87
N ILE A 76 -31.44 5.92 -15.39
CA ILE A 76 -32.79 6.06 -14.84
C ILE A 76 -33.79 6.04 -15.99
N ASP A 77 -34.88 5.29 -15.79
CA ASP A 77 -36.07 5.31 -16.63
C ASP A 77 -37.30 5.21 -15.72
N ASP A 78 -38.02 6.34 -15.59
CA ASP A 78 -39.30 6.41 -14.84
C ASP A 78 -40.53 6.55 -15.77
N GLY A 79 -40.34 6.31 -17.08
CA GLY A 79 -41.34 6.52 -18.12
C GLY A 79 -41.54 7.99 -18.55
N THR A 80 -41.15 8.96 -17.71
CA THR A 80 -41.19 10.39 -18.03
C THR A 80 -39.80 10.94 -18.33
N VAL A 81 -38.80 10.46 -17.61
CA VAL A 81 -37.39 10.81 -17.71
C VAL A 81 -36.61 9.54 -18.00
N VAL A 82 -35.84 9.58 -19.09
CA VAL A 82 -34.84 8.57 -19.42
C VAL A 82 -33.49 9.28 -19.46
N LEU A 83 -32.54 8.88 -18.63
CA LEU A 83 -31.25 9.56 -18.54
C LEU A 83 -30.11 8.57 -18.32
N ASP A 84 -29.08 8.70 -19.14
CA ASP A 84 -27.82 8.00 -18.99
C ASP A 84 -26.74 8.96 -18.50
N ALA A 85 -25.92 8.49 -17.57
CA ALA A 85 -24.69 9.12 -17.16
C ALA A 85 -23.50 8.26 -17.56
N VAL A 86 -22.49 8.85 -18.20
CA VAL A 86 -21.22 8.18 -18.47
C VAL A 86 -20.07 9.08 -18.06
N GLY A 87 -19.18 8.56 -17.23
CA GLY A 87 -18.14 9.34 -16.58
C GLY A 87 -16.94 8.54 -16.09
N ARG A 88 -16.09 9.24 -15.35
CA ARG A 88 -14.93 8.66 -14.67
C ARG A 88 -14.83 9.19 -13.26
N LEU A 89 -14.39 8.32 -12.37
CA LEU A 89 -13.98 8.61 -11.00
C LEU A 89 -12.46 8.65 -10.93
N GLY A 90 -11.95 9.50 -10.03
CA GLY A 90 -10.53 9.63 -9.74
C GLY A 90 -10.34 10.07 -8.29
N GLY A 91 -9.34 9.53 -7.63
CA GLY A 91 -9.12 9.75 -6.21
C GLY A 91 -7.76 9.32 -5.72
N ARG A 92 -7.59 9.34 -4.40
CA ARG A 92 -6.42 8.80 -3.73
C ARG A 92 -6.72 8.43 -2.28
N LEU A 93 -5.96 7.46 -1.79
CA LEU A 93 -5.75 7.27 -0.36
C LEU A 93 -4.79 8.32 0.18
N ILE A 94 -5.14 8.86 1.33
CA ILE A 94 -4.32 9.73 2.16
C ILE A 94 -4.03 8.93 3.41
N SER A 95 -2.78 8.49 3.57
CA SER A 95 -2.35 7.78 4.77
C SER A 95 -1.02 8.33 5.27
N SER A 96 -0.94 8.50 6.58
CA SER A 96 0.18 9.01 7.35
C SER A 96 0.02 8.56 8.80
N PRO A 97 1.05 8.68 9.66
CA PRO A 97 0.92 8.33 11.08
C PRO A 97 -0.25 9.00 11.82
N LYS A 98 -0.74 10.14 11.33
CA LYS A 98 -1.79 10.94 12.01
C LYS A 98 -3.13 10.98 11.27
N THR A 99 -3.19 10.49 10.04
CA THR A 99 -4.35 10.70 9.18
C THR A 99 -4.46 9.60 8.16
N ASN A 100 -5.65 8.99 8.12
CA ASN A 100 -6.05 7.97 7.18
C ASN A 100 -7.39 8.37 6.58
N GLY A 101 -7.47 8.38 5.26
CA GLY A 101 -8.70 8.71 4.56
C GLY A 101 -8.60 8.53 3.06
N LEU A 102 -9.72 8.76 2.39
CA LEU A 102 -9.84 8.70 0.95
C LEU A 102 -10.50 9.97 0.46
N VAL A 103 -10.06 10.44 -0.69
CA VAL A 103 -10.69 11.53 -1.41
C VAL A 103 -10.97 11.09 -2.83
N PHE A 104 -12.18 11.35 -3.28
CA PHE A 104 -12.63 11.00 -4.63
C PHE A 104 -13.31 12.20 -5.26
N THR A 105 -13.12 12.30 -6.57
CA THR A 105 -13.81 13.25 -7.42
C THR A 105 -14.22 12.54 -8.69
N GLY A 106 -15.28 13.00 -9.32
CA GLY A 106 -15.76 12.40 -10.55
C GLY A 106 -16.47 13.39 -11.42
N ARG A 107 -16.56 13.07 -12.70
CA ARG A 107 -17.39 13.80 -13.65
C ARG A 107 -18.02 12.85 -14.64
N ALA A 108 -19.31 13.03 -14.87
CA ALA A 108 -20.08 12.32 -15.89
C ALA A 108 -20.81 13.30 -16.80
N ARG A 109 -21.05 12.86 -18.03
CA ARG A 109 -21.94 13.53 -18.99
C ARG A 109 -23.30 12.87 -18.90
N LEU A 110 -24.34 13.69 -18.89
CA LEU A 110 -25.73 13.25 -18.82
C LEU A 110 -26.38 13.45 -20.19
N THR A 111 -27.03 12.42 -20.69
CA THR A 111 -27.76 12.44 -21.97
C THR A 111 -29.06 11.67 -21.85
N GLY A 112 -30.14 12.20 -22.40
CA GLY A 112 -31.41 11.51 -22.36
C GLY A 112 -32.59 12.39 -22.77
N THR A 113 -33.76 12.11 -22.24
CA THR A 113 -35.00 12.86 -22.49
C THR A 113 -35.82 13.08 -21.23
N ALA A 114 -36.64 14.14 -21.23
CA ALA A 114 -37.66 14.39 -20.22
C ALA A 114 -38.96 14.81 -20.93
N ASN A 115 -40.05 14.08 -20.73
CA ASN A 115 -41.29 14.20 -21.49
C ASN A 115 -41.05 14.18 -23.01
N GLY A 116 -40.19 13.26 -23.47
CA GLY A 116 -39.79 13.13 -24.88
C GLY A 116 -38.90 14.26 -25.43
N ARG A 117 -38.56 15.28 -24.63
CA ARG A 117 -37.67 16.37 -25.06
C ARG A 117 -36.21 16.06 -24.70
N PRO A 118 -35.24 16.32 -25.60
CA PRO A 118 -33.82 16.08 -25.31
C PRO A 118 -33.35 16.81 -24.06
N LEU A 119 -32.59 16.11 -23.23
CA LEU A 119 -31.98 16.61 -22.01
C LEU A 119 -30.47 16.32 -22.04
N ARG A 120 -29.67 17.34 -21.72
CA ARG A 120 -28.21 17.23 -21.64
C ARG A 120 -27.71 17.94 -20.40
N GLY A 121 -26.69 17.37 -19.78
CA GLY A 121 -26.15 17.90 -18.55
C GLY A 121 -24.79 17.34 -18.17
N THR A 122 -24.34 17.71 -16.99
CA THR A 122 -23.13 17.20 -16.37
C THR A 122 -23.39 16.87 -14.91
N GLN A 123 -22.78 15.78 -14.46
CA GLN A 123 -22.75 15.40 -13.06
C GLN A 123 -21.32 15.50 -12.56
N THR A 124 -21.15 15.97 -11.33
CA THR A 124 -19.86 16.00 -10.63
C THR A 124 -20.01 15.39 -9.26
N PHE A 125 -18.99 14.64 -8.86
CA PHE A 125 -18.91 13.96 -7.58
C PHE A 125 -17.73 14.49 -6.79
N ARG A 126 -17.92 14.66 -5.49
CA ARG A 126 -16.84 14.86 -4.52
C ARG A 126 -17.13 14.02 -3.31
N ALA A 127 -16.19 13.22 -2.85
CA ALA A 127 -16.32 12.47 -1.62
C ALA A 127 -15.04 12.55 -0.79
N SER A 128 -15.22 12.51 0.52
CA SER A 128 -14.14 12.36 1.50
C SER A 128 -14.59 11.39 2.57
N ALA A 129 -13.73 10.42 2.87
CA ALA A 129 -13.97 9.42 3.91
C ALA A 129 -12.76 9.28 4.82
N GLY A 130 -12.99 9.13 6.12
CA GLY A 130 -11.99 8.63 7.06
C GLY A 130 -11.82 7.13 6.84
N PHE A 131 -10.57 6.66 6.90
CA PHE A 131 -10.24 5.25 6.73
C PHE A 131 -9.79 4.68 8.06
N ASP A 132 -10.44 3.61 8.52
CA ASP A 132 -10.02 2.85 9.69
C ASP A 132 -9.07 1.73 9.26
N PRO A 133 -7.77 1.83 9.62
CA PRO A 133 -6.76 0.83 9.25
C PRO A 133 -6.89 -0.50 9.98
N LEU A 134 -7.75 -0.61 11.00
CA LEU A 134 -7.99 -1.88 11.71
C LEU A 134 -9.08 -2.70 11.02
N THR A 135 -10.17 -2.04 10.64
CA THR A 135 -11.35 -2.70 10.05
C THR A 135 -11.28 -2.77 8.52
N GLY A 136 -10.47 -1.92 7.89
CA GLY A 136 -10.47 -1.80 6.44
C GLY A 136 -11.59 -0.92 5.91
N THR A 137 -12.48 -0.41 6.77
CA THR A 137 -13.66 0.34 6.36
C THR A 137 -13.37 1.83 6.26
N ALA A 138 -13.94 2.47 5.25
CA ALA A 138 -13.91 3.90 5.09
C ALA A 138 -15.31 4.50 5.12
N THR A 139 -15.52 5.48 5.99
CA THR A 139 -16.81 6.15 6.16
C THR A 139 -16.67 7.66 5.97
N GLY A 140 -17.66 8.27 5.36
CA GLY A 140 -17.66 9.70 5.15
C GLY A 140 -18.85 10.20 4.36
N ARG A 141 -18.61 11.24 3.56
CA ARG A 141 -19.67 11.94 2.84
C ARG A 141 -19.34 12.09 1.37
N GLN A 142 -20.36 11.87 0.55
CA GLN A 142 -20.35 12.17 -0.87
C GLN A 142 -21.30 13.33 -1.16
N THR A 143 -20.87 14.25 -2.01
CA THR A 143 -21.67 15.34 -2.56
C THR A 143 -21.72 15.18 -4.07
N THR A 144 -22.93 15.22 -4.62
CA THR A 144 -23.20 15.10 -6.05
C THR A 144 -23.86 16.39 -6.52
N THR A 145 -23.30 17.01 -7.56
CA THR A 145 -23.91 18.17 -8.23
C THR A 145 -24.27 17.80 -9.66
N VAL A 146 -25.53 17.97 -10.03
CA VAL A 146 -26.08 17.75 -11.37
C VAL A 146 -26.49 19.09 -11.96
N CYS A 147 -26.04 19.39 -13.18
CA CYS A 147 -26.39 20.60 -13.92
C CYS A 147 -26.97 20.23 -15.28
N PHE A 148 -28.12 20.81 -15.63
CA PHE A 148 -28.74 20.64 -16.95
C PHE A 148 -28.71 21.96 -17.72
N THR A 149 -28.44 21.89 -19.02
CA THR A 149 -28.42 23.07 -19.88
C THR A 149 -29.78 23.77 -19.84
N GLY A 150 -29.79 25.05 -19.48
CA GLY A 150 -31.00 25.87 -19.38
C GLY A 150 -31.89 25.62 -18.16
N ARG A 151 -31.48 24.74 -17.21
CA ARG A 151 -32.29 24.40 -16.02
C ARG A 151 -31.55 24.54 -14.68
N GLY A 152 -30.31 25.04 -14.70
CA GLY A 152 -29.50 25.27 -13.51
C GLY A 152 -28.88 23.99 -12.94
N CYS A 153 -28.42 24.08 -11.68
CA CYS A 153 -27.74 22.99 -10.97
C CYS A 153 -28.46 22.63 -9.67
N ARG A 154 -28.38 21.35 -9.29
CA ARG A 154 -28.84 20.83 -8.00
C ARG A 154 -27.71 20.05 -7.35
N THR A 155 -27.57 20.19 -6.03
CA THR A 155 -26.57 19.50 -5.23
C THR A 155 -27.26 18.69 -4.15
N THR A 156 -26.86 17.44 -4.00
CA THR A 156 -27.28 16.55 -2.91
C THR A 156 -26.05 16.01 -2.18
N SER A 157 -26.23 15.50 -0.97
CA SER A 157 -25.18 14.81 -0.23
C SER A 157 -25.73 13.60 0.49
N GLN A 158 -24.92 12.55 0.56
CA GLN A 158 -25.24 11.29 1.21
C GLN A 158 -24.02 10.75 1.94
N ASP A 159 -24.26 9.85 2.88
CA ASP A 159 -23.19 9.14 3.56
C ASP A 159 -22.58 8.11 2.59
N LEU A 160 -21.28 7.87 2.76
CA LEU A 160 -20.49 6.96 1.96
C LEU A 160 -19.83 5.96 2.90
N THR A 161 -19.99 4.68 2.61
CA THR A 161 -19.24 3.59 3.22
C THR A 161 -18.57 2.78 2.12
N LEU A 162 -17.27 2.54 2.24
CA LEU A 162 -16.49 1.70 1.35
C LEU A 162 -15.69 0.70 2.18
N ASP A 163 -15.81 -0.58 1.88
CA ASP A 163 -15.03 -1.60 2.56
C ASP A 163 -13.75 -1.94 1.78
N GLY A 164 -12.67 -2.14 2.52
CA GLY A 164 -11.40 -2.63 2.04
C GLY A 164 -11.47 -4.13 1.77
N GLY A 165 -11.90 -4.49 0.58
CA GLY A 165 -11.94 -5.85 0.09
C GLY A 165 -12.40 -5.86 -1.36
N SER A 166 -11.58 -6.43 -2.24
CA SER A 166 -12.00 -6.60 -3.63
C SER A 166 -13.09 -7.68 -3.70
N ASP A 167 -14.20 -7.35 -4.35
CA ASP A 167 -15.26 -8.28 -4.76
C ASP A 167 -15.86 -9.15 -3.65
N GLY A 168 -16.06 -8.58 -2.44
CA GLY A 168 -16.70 -9.28 -1.33
C GLY A 168 -15.81 -10.30 -0.61
N SER A 169 -14.53 -10.40 -0.99
CA SER A 169 -13.53 -11.13 -0.20
C SER A 169 -13.13 -10.29 1.01
N SER A 170 -13.34 -10.81 2.23
CA SER A 170 -12.87 -10.14 3.43
C SER A 170 -11.34 -10.08 3.39
N THR A 171 -10.77 -8.92 3.09
CA THR A 171 -9.33 -8.74 3.29
C THR A 171 -9.15 -8.34 4.73
N ASN A 172 -8.75 -9.30 5.56
CA ASN A 172 -8.39 -9.08 6.96
C ASN A 172 -7.11 -8.22 7.12
N GLY A 173 -6.77 -7.40 6.12
CA GLY A 173 -5.56 -6.60 6.01
C GLY A 173 -4.26 -7.39 5.91
N ASN A 174 -4.29 -8.73 5.91
CA ASN A 174 -3.08 -9.53 5.89
C ASN A 174 -2.32 -9.36 4.58
N TRP A 175 -0.99 -9.35 4.69
CA TRP A 175 -0.10 -9.33 3.54
C TRP A 175 1.25 -9.95 3.90
N SER A 176 2.02 -10.31 2.88
CA SER A 176 3.35 -10.88 3.04
C SER A 176 4.38 -10.10 2.22
N LEU A 177 5.63 -10.14 2.67
CA LEU A 177 6.78 -9.58 1.97
C LEU A 177 7.84 -10.67 1.80
N THR A 178 8.06 -11.10 0.56
CA THR A 178 9.12 -12.03 0.21
C THR A 178 10.30 -11.27 -0.37
N LEU A 179 11.49 -11.46 0.20
CA LEU A 179 12.76 -10.95 -0.29
C LEU A 179 13.55 -12.09 -0.92
N ASN A 180 14.22 -11.83 -2.04
CA ASN A 180 15.25 -12.69 -2.59
C ASN A 180 16.52 -11.85 -2.70
N THR A 181 17.50 -12.12 -1.84
CA THR A 181 18.70 -11.30 -1.64
C THR A 181 19.97 -12.02 -2.07
N THR A 182 20.92 -11.25 -2.59
CA THR A 182 22.28 -11.70 -2.90
C THR A 182 23.27 -10.68 -2.36
N ASN A 183 24.34 -11.19 -1.76
CA ASN A 183 25.37 -10.37 -1.14
C ASN A 183 26.55 -10.15 -2.08
N LYS A 184 27.05 -8.92 -2.11
CA LYS A 184 28.25 -8.51 -2.85
C LYS A 184 29.14 -7.69 -1.92
N GLY A 185 29.93 -8.38 -1.11
CA GLY A 185 30.62 -7.77 0.03
C GLY A 185 29.61 -7.22 1.04
N ASN A 186 29.72 -5.93 1.38
CA ASN A 186 28.78 -5.26 2.28
C ASN A 186 27.48 -4.80 1.60
N ALA A 187 27.39 -4.88 0.27
CA ALA A 187 26.19 -4.51 -0.47
C ALA A 187 25.21 -5.68 -0.56
N ILE A 188 23.93 -5.39 -0.43
CA ILE A 188 22.84 -6.36 -0.60
C ILE A 188 21.97 -5.89 -1.76
N ILE A 189 21.75 -6.77 -2.72
CA ILE A 189 20.92 -6.52 -3.90
C ILE A 189 19.93 -7.67 -4.09
N GLY A 190 18.94 -7.49 -4.95
CA GLY A 190 17.97 -8.54 -5.24
C GLY A 190 16.60 -8.00 -5.63
N THR A 191 15.57 -8.82 -5.40
CA THR A 191 14.17 -8.51 -5.71
C THR A 191 13.30 -8.78 -4.50
N ALA A 192 12.18 -8.08 -4.38
CA ALA A 192 11.17 -8.37 -3.37
C ALA A 192 9.77 -8.29 -3.95
N ARG A 193 8.82 -8.97 -3.32
CA ARG A 193 7.40 -8.96 -3.68
C ARG A 193 6.57 -8.81 -2.42
N ALA A 194 5.68 -7.81 -2.41
CA ALA A 194 4.60 -7.74 -1.44
C ALA A 194 3.35 -8.39 -2.04
N THR A 195 2.65 -9.23 -1.29
CA THR A 195 1.43 -9.93 -1.71
C THR A 195 0.32 -9.70 -0.70
N LEU A 196 -0.78 -9.09 -1.11
CA LEU A 196 -1.97 -8.88 -0.28
C LEU A 196 -2.79 -10.16 -0.14
N ALA A 197 -3.70 -10.21 0.84
CA ALA A 197 -4.63 -11.31 1.06
C ALA A 197 -5.48 -11.67 -0.17
N ASN A 198 -5.82 -10.69 -1.02
CA ASN A 198 -6.54 -10.92 -2.28
C ASN A 198 -5.64 -11.40 -3.44
N GLY A 199 -4.38 -11.76 -3.16
CA GLY A 199 -3.40 -12.26 -4.14
C GLY A 199 -2.72 -11.17 -4.96
N ARG A 200 -3.09 -9.91 -4.76
CA ARG A 200 -2.53 -8.79 -5.52
C ARG A 200 -1.10 -8.49 -5.09
N THR A 201 -0.22 -8.22 -6.07
CA THR A 201 1.22 -8.10 -5.82
C THR A 201 1.79 -6.73 -6.17
N VAL A 202 2.92 -6.41 -5.52
CA VAL A 202 3.80 -5.30 -5.85
C VAL A 202 5.24 -5.78 -5.86
N ASP A 203 5.92 -5.62 -6.99
CA ASP A 203 7.30 -6.04 -7.18
C ASP A 203 8.29 -4.89 -6.96
N PHE A 204 9.42 -5.19 -6.33
CA PHE A 204 10.47 -4.26 -5.95
C PHE A 204 11.86 -4.75 -6.35
N LYS A 205 12.77 -3.79 -6.54
CA LYS A 205 14.23 -4.03 -6.51
C LYS A 205 14.77 -3.71 -5.13
N ILE A 206 15.69 -4.54 -4.65
CA ILE A 206 16.38 -4.35 -3.36
C ILE A 206 17.68 -3.58 -3.58
N ARG A 207 17.89 -2.56 -2.74
CA ARG A 207 19.19 -1.93 -2.51
C ARG A 207 19.45 -1.86 -1.02
N GLY A 208 20.53 -2.44 -0.55
CA GLY A 208 20.85 -2.44 0.87
C GLY A 208 22.33 -2.52 1.18
N ARG A 209 22.62 -2.39 2.47
CA ARG A 209 23.97 -2.45 3.02
C ARG A 209 23.94 -3.11 4.39
N SER A 210 24.93 -3.97 4.63
CA SER A 210 25.21 -4.52 5.96
C SER A 210 26.17 -3.61 6.73
N SER A 211 25.88 -3.41 8.02
CA SER A 211 26.78 -2.84 9.03
C SER A 211 27.21 -3.97 9.98
N PRO A 212 28.39 -4.58 9.76
CA PRO A 212 28.91 -5.62 10.66
C PRO A 212 29.12 -5.12 12.09
N ARG A 213 29.43 -3.82 12.25
CA ARG A 213 29.65 -3.18 13.56
C ARG A 213 28.38 -3.19 14.41
N ASP A 214 27.25 -2.90 13.78
CA ASP A 214 25.97 -2.77 14.48
C ASP A 214 25.13 -4.05 14.40
N ASN A 215 25.65 -5.09 13.74
CA ASN A 215 24.94 -6.33 13.41
C ASN A 215 23.59 -6.08 12.72
N THR A 216 23.51 -5.05 11.88
CA THR A 216 22.26 -4.67 11.19
C THR A 216 22.44 -4.61 9.69
N VAL A 217 21.33 -4.80 8.99
CA VAL A 217 21.21 -4.65 7.55
C VAL A 217 20.11 -3.65 7.26
N GLN A 218 20.43 -2.65 6.44
CA GLN A 218 19.48 -1.65 5.97
C GLN A 218 19.11 -1.93 4.53
N LEU A 219 17.83 -2.15 4.24
CA LEU A 219 17.31 -2.39 2.89
C LEU A 219 16.35 -1.27 2.48
N THR A 220 16.44 -0.87 1.22
CA THR A 220 15.46 -0.03 0.54
C THR A 220 14.88 -0.81 -0.62
N LEU A 221 13.57 -0.99 -0.61
CA LEU A 221 12.80 -1.63 -1.67
C LEU A 221 12.23 -0.54 -2.57
N LEU A 222 12.60 -0.57 -3.84
CA LEU A 222 12.18 0.40 -4.84
C LEU A 222 11.19 -0.27 -5.79
N GLY A 223 9.94 0.20 -5.83
CA GLY A 223 8.90 -0.40 -6.64
C GLY A 223 9.24 -0.36 -8.13
N THR A 224 8.74 -1.35 -8.87
CA THR A 224 8.99 -1.54 -10.31
C THR A 224 7.68 -1.56 -11.10
N GLY A 225 7.74 -1.46 -12.43
CA GLY A 225 6.54 -1.48 -13.28
C GLY A 225 5.52 -0.40 -12.91
N ASN A 226 4.28 -0.78 -12.65
CA ASN A 226 3.20 0.12 -12.21
C ASN A 226 3.39 0.64 -10.76
N ALA A 227 4.37 0.12 -10.02
CA ALA A 227 4.70 0.52 -8.66
C ALA A 227 5.96 1.38 -8.54
N VAL A 228 6.55 1.85 -9.66
CA VAL A 228 7.64 2.83 -9.62
C VAL A 228 7.29 3.97 -8.66
N GLY A 229 8.19 4.41 -7.78
CA GLY A 229 7.91 5.47 -6.80
C GLY A 229 7.22 5.00 -5.51
N VAL A 230 6.80 3.73 -5.41
CA VAL A 230 6.53 3.07 -4.12
C VAL A 230 7.86 2.72 -3.47
N THR A 231 8.00 2.94 -2.16
CA THR A 231 9.24 2.64 -1.44
C THR A 231 8.95 2.11 -0.04
N LEU A 232 9.64 1.03 0.30
CA LEU A 232 9.68 0.47 1.65
C LEU A 232 11.13 0.48 2.15
N ARG A 233 11.32 0.74 3.44
CA ARG A 233 12.63 0.73 4.10
C ARG A 233 12.58 -0.27 5.24
N LEU A 234 13.52 -1.20 5.25
CA LEU A 234 13.63 -2.23 6.26
C LEU A 234 14.95 -2.07 7.01
N VAL A 235 14.90 -2.40 8.30
CA VAL A 235 16.08 -2.72 9.09
C VAL A 235 15.92 -4.14 9.58
N THR A 236 16.94 -4.97 9.40
CA THR A 236 17.00 -6.34 9.89
C THR A 236 18.28 -6.56 10.67
N ASP A 237 18.39 -7.68 11.37
CA ASP A 237 19.69 -8.17 11.85
C ASP A 237 20.50 -8.82 10.69
N SER A 238 21.67 -9.38 10.99
CA SER A 238 22.53 -10.08 10.03
C SER A 238 21.95 -11.39 9.48
N SER A 239 20.99 -11.99 10.18
CA SER A 239 20.22 -13.16 9.75
C SER A 239 18.99 -12.79 8.91
N LEU A 240 18.76 -11.49 8.67
CA LEU A 240 17.58 -10.94 8.02
C LEU A 240 16.29 -11.14 8.83
N ASN A 241 16.36 -11.23 10.16
CA ASN A 241 15.16 -11.09 10.99
C ASN A 241 14.72 -9.62 11.00
N LEU A 242 13.43 -9.37 10.77
CA LEU A 242 12.90 -8.02 10.64
C LEU A 242 12.90 -7.29 11.98
N LEU A 243 13.64 -6.18 12.07
CA LEU A 243 13.65 -5.29 13.23
C LEU A 243 12.70 -4.11 13.04
N SER A 244 12.67 -3.53 11.85
CA SER A 244 11.68 -2.51 11.50
C SER A 244 11.37 -2.48 10.02
N LEU A 245 10.17 -2.02 9.68
CA LEU A 245 9.72 -1.76 8.32
C LEU A 245 8.94 -0.44 8.33
N ARG A 246 9.22 0.44 7.37
CA ARG A 246 8.43 1.67 7.16
C ARG A 246 8.27 2.01 5.70
N GLY A 247 7.14 2.61 5.34
CA GLY A 247 6.94 3.14 4.00
C GLY A 247 5.47 3.24 3.62
N LYS A 248 5.20 3.19 2.31
CA LYS A 248 3.83 3.13 1.80
C LYS A 248 3.65 1.97 0.84
N LEU A 249 2.51 1.29 0.95
CA LEU A 249 2.06 0.26 0.03
C LEU A 249 0.59 0.53 -0.30
N PHE A 250 0.23 0.56 -1.60
CA PHE A 250 -1.13 0.96 -2.02
C PHE A 250 -1.60 2.30 -1.44
N GLY A 251 -0.66 3.22 -1.19
CA GLY A 251 -0.94 4.52 -0.58
C GLY A 251 -1.10 4.52 0.94
N GLN A 252 -1.18 3.34 1.57
CA GLN A 252 -1.32 3.15 3.01
C GLN A 252 0.05 3.19 3.68
N TYR A 253 0.17 3.96 4.76
CA TYR A 253 1.38 4.05 5.55
C TYR A 253 1.52 2.79 6.40
N ILE A 254 2.70 2.18 6.35
CA ILE A 254 3.05 1.00 7.12
C ILE A 254 4.22 1.38 8.02
N GLU A 255 4.10 1.00 9.28
CA GLU A 255 5.19 1.06 10.25
C GLU A 255 5.11 -0.17 11.15
N PHE A 256 6.20 -0.93 11.15
CA PHE A 256 6.43 -2.06 12.03
C PHE A 256 7.76 -1.81 12.76
N ALA A 257 7.76 -2.05 14.06
CA ALA A 257 8.96 -2.11 14.88
C ALA A 257 8.83 -3.34 15.76
N ALA A 258 9.81 -4.25 15.66
CA ALA A 258 9.91 -5.36 16.58
C ALA A 258 10.09 -4.79 17.99
N LEU A 259 9.35 -5.33 18.96
CA LEU A 259 9.62 -5.05 20.37
C LEU A 259 11.01 -5.62 20.67
N THR A 260 12.03 -4.78 20.65
CA THR A 260 13.31 -5.12 21.24
C THR A 260 13.03 -5.34 22.71
N ALA A 261 13.09 -6.59 23.18
CA ALA A 261 13.14 -6.89 24.59
C ALA A 261 14.21 -5.97 25.18
N ALA A 262 13.80 -5.05 26.06
CA ALA A 262 14.75 -4.19 26.74
C ALA A 262 15.76 -5.12 27.41
N ALA A 263 17.03 -5.02 26.99
CA ALA A 263 18.10 -5.67 27.71
C ALA A 263 18.06 -5.09 29.12
N HIS A 264 17.52 -5.87 30.07
CA HIS A 264 17.67 -5.53 31.47
C HIS A 264 19.18 -5.55 31.76
N PRO A 265 19.72 -4.46 32.32
CA PRO A 265 21.15 -4.35 32.63
C PRO A 265 21.61 -5.41 33.62
#